data_AF-A0A5M6BSX6-F1
#
_entry.id   AF-A0A5M6BSX6-F1
#
_cell.length_a   1.000
_cell.length_b   1.000
_cell.length_c   1.000
_cell.angle_alpha   90.00
_cell.angle_beta   90.00
_cell.angle_gamma   90.00
#
_symmetry.space_group_name_H-M   'P 1'
#
loop_
_entity.id
_entity.type
_entity.pdbx_description
1 polymer ?
#
loop_
_entity_poly.entity_id
_entity_poly.type
_entity_poly.pdbx_seq_one_letter_code
_entity_poly.pdbx_strand_id
1 'polypeptide(L)'
;MNSITRRLFSTSSRVCSESLPFDPSTPVPAQLLPRVLYRQVERRLSNVPRSGKQPEVVSLSNPFLLHRGVQRADSESSDEPRYHWRQPTISHRRQKQLLQYYSGVDLPASKLNPQGVAREVQWTDGTIVRWQGEVRVKEDAKKGVYAGRKRMFKGHRDERDKPQKEADRQTRLDGMEKRIAEWKKSKADEKARNRPSLPF
;
A
#
# COMPACT_ATOMS: atom_id res chain seq x y z
N MET A 1 28.54 -15.53 21.13
CA MET A 1 27.61 -16.67 21.04
C MET A 1 26.41 -16.23 20.20
N ASN A 2 26.48 -16.42 18.87
CA ASN A 2 25.44 -15.96 17.95
C ASN A 2 24.57 -17.14 17.54
N SER A 3 23.44 -17.34 18.23
CA SER A 3 22.44 -18.32 17.84
C SER A 3 21.67 -17.81 16.63
N ILE A 4 22.15 -18.13 15.43
CA ILE A 4 21.35 -17.98 14.21
C ILE A 4 20.23 -19.02 14.28
N THR A 5 19.03 -18.58 14.62
CA THR A 5 17.81 -19.40 14.61
C THR A 5 17.47 -19.80 13.18
N ARG A 6 18.09 -20.88 12.69
CA ARG A 6 17.68 -21.64 11.50
C ARG A 6 16.35 -22.35 11.80
N ARG A 7 15.24 -21.64 11.68
CA ARG A 7 13.91 -22.25 11.49
C ARG A 7 13.11 -21.47 10.46
N LEU A 8 13.62 -21.48 9.23
CA LEU A 8 12.81 -21.25 8.05
C LEU A 8 13.22 -22.34 7.06
N PHE A 9 12.23 -22.95 6.39
CA PHE A 9 12.38 -23.95 5.33
C PHE A 9 12.50 -25.42 5.77
N SER A 10 11.44 -25.94 6.38
CA SER A 10 10.96 -27.30 6.04
C SER A 10 10.01 -27.18 4.84
N THR A 11 10.54 -26.74 3.70
CA THR A 11 9.83 -26.74 2.43
C THR A 11 10.73 -27.47 1.46
N SER A 12 10.52 -28.77 1.35
CA SER A 12 10.95 -29.58 0.22
C SER A 12 10.48 -28.88 -1.07
N SER A 13 11.39 -28.09 -1.64
CA SER A 13 11.30 -27.52 -2.97
C SER A 13 11.20 -28.70 -3.93
N ARG A 14 10.04 -28.89 -4.54
CA ARG A 14 10.01 -29.59 -5.83
C ARG A 14 10.76 -28.67 -6.78
N VAL A 15 12.05 -28.95 -6.96
CA VAL A 15 12.85 -28.35 -8.02
C VAL A 15 12.12 -28.67 -9.31
N CYS A 16 11.82 -27.63 -10.08
CA CYS A 16 11.08 -27.72 -11.33
C CYS A 16 11.78 -28.73 -12.24
N SER A 17 11.17 -29.90 -12.42
CA SER A 17 11.64 -30.92 -13.36
C SER A 17 11.40 -30.40 -14.77
N GLU A 18 12.46 -30.48 -15.57
CA GLU A 18 12.60 -30.25 -17.01
C GLU A 18 11.32 -29.99 -17.83
N SER A 19 11.41 -28.90 -18.59
CA SER A 19 10.45 -28.32 -19.51
C SER A 19 9.84 -29.34 -20.49
N LEU A 20 8.57 -29.67 -20.25
CA LEU A 20 7.67 -30.08 -21.34
C LEU A 20 7.43 -28.88 -22.28
N PRO A 21 7.16 -29.11 -23.57
CA PRO A 21 6.98 -28.05 -24.56
C PRO A 21 5.95 -27.01 -24.11
N PHE A 22 6.36 -25.76 -24.19
CA PHE A 22 5.69 -24.57 -23.66
C PHE A 22 4.52 -24.16 -24.57
N ASP A 23 3.44 -24.95 -24.58
CA ASP A 23 2.20 -24.54 -25.23
C ASP A 23 1.28 -23.86 -24.20
N PRO A 24 1.04 -22.53 -24.30
CA PRO A 24 0.19 -21.81 -23.36
C PRO A 24 -1.27 -22.25 -23.39
N SER A 25 -1.69 -23.00 -24.42
CA SER A 25 -3.05 -23.55 -24.51
C SER A 25 -3.26 -24.81 -23.67
N THR A 26 -2.17 -25.51 -23.31
CA THR A 26 -2.26 -26.75 -22.54
C THR A 26 -2.44 -26.46 -21.05
N PRO A 27 -3.33 -27.16 -20.34
CA PRO A 27 -3.52 -26.95 -18.92
C PRO A 27 -2.31 -27.45 -18.11
N VAL A 28 -1.99 -26.78 -17.01
CA VAL A 28 -0.91 -27.15 -16.10
C VAL A 28 -1.35 -28.35 -15.26
N PRO A 29 -0.62 -29.49 -15.28
CA PRO A 29 -0.96 -30.61 -14.43
C PRO A 29 -0.75 -30.25 -12.95
N ALA A 30 -1.67 -30.67 -12.10
CA ALA A 30 -1.67 -30.33 -10.66
C ALA A 30 -0.35 -30.65 -9.93
N GLN A 31 0.42 -31.63 -10.42
CA GLN A 31 1.69 -32.05 -9.82
C GLN A 31 2.78 -30.96 -9.90
N LEU A 32 2.70 -30.10 -10.92
CA LEU A 32 3.65 -29.01 -11.17
C LEU A 32 3.28 -27.73 -10.41
N LEU A 33 2.09 -27.68 -9.79
CA LEU A 33 1.70 -26.52 -9.01
C LEU A 33 2.55 -26.36 -7.74
N PRO A 34 2.83 -25.10 -7.33
CA PRO A 34 3.35 -24.83 -6.01
C PRO A 34 2.49 -25.47 -4.92
N ARG A 35 3.12 -26.09 -3.93
CA ARG A 35 2.42 -26.82 -2.83
C ARG A 35 1.35 -25.98 -2.12
N VAL A 36 1.56 -24.66 -2.02
CA VAL A 36 0.60 -23.74 -1.40
C VAL A 36 -0.68 -23.63 -2.24
N LEU A 37 -0.55 -23.57 -3.57
CA LEU A 37 -1.69 -23.55 -4.49
C LEU A 37 -2.36 -24.92 -4.55
N TYR A 38 -1.57 -26.00 -4.65
CA TYR A 38 -2.08 -27.37 -4.63
C TYR A 38 -3.01 -27.62 -3.43
N ARG A 39 -2.55 -27.32 -2.21
CA ARG A 39 -3.35 -27.49 -0.98
C ARG A 39 -4.61 -26.63 -0.95
N GLN A 40 -4.58 -25.46 -1.58
CA GLN A 40 -5.75 -24.59 -1.66
C GLN A 40 -6.78 -25.14 -2.63
N VAL A 41 -6.35 -25.60 -3.81
CA VAL A 41 -7.23 -26.24 -4.79
C VAL A 41 -7.85 -27.49 -4.19
N GLU A 42 -7.03 -28.37 -3.59
CA GLU A 42 -7.47 -29.58 -2.90
C GLU A 42 -8.57 -29.30 -1.86
N ARG A 43 -8.33 -28.34 -0.95
CA ARG A 43 -9.30 -27.93 0.07
C ARG A 43 -10.58 -27.34 -0.51
N ARG A 44 -10.52 -26.69 -1.66
CA ARG A 44 -11.69 -26.11 -2.30
C ARG A 44 -12.49 -27.17 -3.02
N LEU A 45 -11.83 -28.04 -3.77
CA LEU A 45 -12.46 -29.16 -4.47
C LEU A 45 -13.11 -30.16 -3.51
N SER A 46 -12.55 -30.36 -2.30
CA SER A 46 -13.19 -31.21 -1.29
C SER A 46 -14.54 -30.69 -0.80
N ASN A 47 -14.80 -29.39 -0.94
CA ASN A 47 -16.05 -28.75 -0.51
C ASN A 47 -17.07 -28.62 -1.66
N VAL A 48 -16.69 -28.92 -2.90
CA VAL A 48 -17.59 -28.84 -4.05
C VAL A 48 -18.29 -30.19 -4.22
N PRO A 49 -19.63 -30.26 -4.23
CA PRO A 49 -20.35 -31.50 -4.46
C PRO A 49 -20.07 -32.00 -5.88
N ARG A 50 -19.55 -33.23 -6.02
CA ARG A 50 -19.20 -33.82 -7.32
C ARG A 50 -20.47 -34.32 -8.02
N SER A 51 -20.85 -33.67 -9.13
CA SER A 51 -21.86 -34.21 -10.03
C SER A 51 -21.18 -35.21 -10.97
N GLY A 52 -21.55 -36.48 -10.91
CA GLY A 52 -20.80 -37.55 -11.55
C GLY A 52 -20.72 -37.45 -13.08
N LYS A 53 -19.52 -37.76 -13.61
CA LYS A 53 -19.18 -38.33 -14.94
C LYS A 53 -18.56 -37.44 -16.02
N GLN A 54 -18.42 -36.12 -15.87
CA GLN A 54 -17.64 -35.32 -16.85
C GLN A 54 -16.52 -34.52 -16.19
N PRO A 55 -15.43 -34.20 -16.93
CA PRO A 55 -14.43 -33.26 -16.46
C PRO A 55 -15.10 -31.91 -16.22
N GLU A 56 -15.43 -31.65 -14.95
CA GLU A 56 -16.11 -30.44 -14.54
C GLU A 56 -15.12 -29.28 -14.61
N VAL A 57 -15.52 -28.19 -15.28
CA VAL A 57 -14.74 -26.94 -15.25
C VAL A 57 -15.13 -26.20 -13.98
N VAL A 58 -14.25 -26.22 -12.98
CA VAL A 58 -14.48 -25.59 -11.68
C VAL A 58 -13.79 -24.24 -11.64
N SER A 59 -14.58 -23.21 -11.34
CA SER A 59 -14.05 -21.85 -11.19
C SER A 59 -13.74 -21.56 -9.73
N LEU A 60 -12.48 -21.29 -9.41
CA LEU A 60 -12.00 -21.01 -8.04
C LEU A 60 -11.53 -19.57 -7.90
N SER A 61 -11.77 -18.95 -6.74
CA SER A 61 -11.27 -17.61 -6.42
C SER A 61 -9.74 -17.54 -6.47
N ASN A 62 -9.17 -16.61 -7.23
CA ASN A 62 -7.73 -16.44 -7.32
C ASN A 62 -7.10 -16.05 -5.97
N PRO A 63 -6.18 -16.85 -5.40
CA PRO A 63 -5.63 -16.62 -4.06
C PRO A 63 -4.69 -15.41 -3.96
N PHE A 64 -4.31 -14.79 -5.08
CA PHE A 64 -3.45 -13.62 -5.14
C PHE A 64 -4.21 -12.29 -5.16
N LEU A 65 -5.51 -12.33 -5.45
CA LEU A 65 -6.33 -11.15 -5.63
C LEU A 65 -7.23 -10.88 -4.42
N LEU A 66 -7.66 -9.62 -4.35
CA LEU A 66 -8.70 -9.19 -3.42
C LEU A 66 -10.05 -9.59 -3.98
N HIS A 67 -10.86 -10.26 -3.17
CA HIS A 67 -12.21 -10.67 -3.54
C HIS A 67 -13.25 -9.92 -2.75
N ARG A 68 -14.42 -9.70 -3.35
CA ARG A 68 -15.59 -9.24 -2.58
C ARG A 68 -16.06 -10.40 -1.70
N GLY A 69 -16.23 -10.12 -0.42
CA GLY A 69 -16.75 -11.05 0.57
C GLY A 69 -18.27 -10.91 0.71
N VAL A 70 -18.76 -11.23 1.91
CA VAL A 70 -20.17 -11.10 2.26
C VAL A 70 -20.57 -9.62 2.24
N GLN A 71 -21.80 -9.35 1.79
CA GLN A 71 -22.40 -8.01 1.85
C GLN A 71 -22.51 -7.56 3.31
N ARG A 72 -22.24 -6.29 3.58
CA ARG A 72 -22.31 -5.76 4.92
C ARG A 72 -23.76 -5.47 5.30
N ALA A 73 -24.11 -5.65 6.57
CA ALA A 73 -25.46 -5.38 7.07
C ALA A 73 -25.88 -3.90 6.93
N ASP A 74 -24.94 -2.94 6.99
CA ASP A 74 -25.18 -1.51 6.78
C ASP A 74 -25.51 -1.14 5.32
N SER A 75 -25.44 -2.10 4.40
CA SER A 75 -25.82 -1.88 3.00
C SER A 75 -27.32 -1.74 2.83
N GLU A 76 -28.12 -2.40 3.67
CA GLU A 76 -29.59 -2.35 3.57
C GLU A 76 -30.14 -0.95 3.90
N SER A 77 -29.42 -0.18 4.72
CA SER A 77 -29.84 1.16 5.13
C SER A 77 -29.35 2.28 4.20
N SER A 78 -28.36 2.01 3.34
CA SER A 78 -27.65 3.06 2.57
C SER A 78 -27.96 3.05 1.07
N ASP A 79 -28.86 2.17 0.60
CA ASP A 79 -29.19 1.86 -0.81
C ASP A 79 -27.99 1.46 -1.72
N GLU A 80 -26.75 1.64 -1.27
CA GLU A 80 -25.53 1.22 -1.94
C GLU A 80 -25.04 -0.14 -1.42
N PRO A 81 -24.81 -1.13 -2.29
CA PRO A 81 -24.32 -2.43 -1.87
C PRO A 81 -22.85 -2.34 -1.44
N ARG A 82 -22.59 -2.43 -0.12
CA ARG A 82 -21.26 -2.44 0.47
C ARG A 82 -20.83 -3.86 0.81
N TYR A 83 -19.58 -4.19 0.52
CA TYR A 83 -19.05 -5.53 0.75
C TYR A 83 -17.83 -5.48 1.68
N HIS A 84 -17.61 -6.53 2.46
CA HIS A 84 -16.31 -6.73 3.09
C HIS A 84 -15.30 -7.19 2.05
N TRP A 85 -14.15 -6.54 1.97
CA TRP A 85 -13.05 -7.00 1.10
C TRP A 85 -12.31 -8.15 1.77
N ARG A 86 -12.26 -9.30 1.10
CA ARG A 86 -11.43 -10.44 1.51
C ARG A 86 -10.01 -10.24 1.03
N GLN A 87 -9.07 -10.29 1.96
CA GLN A 87 -7.64 -10.22 1.67
C GLN A 87 -7.19 -11.43 0.83
N PRO A 88 -6.15 -11.29 -0.01
CA PRO A 88 -5.55 -12.41 -0.71
C PRO A 88 -5.10 -13.49 0.27
N THR A 89 -5.37 -14.76 -0.05
CA THR A 89 -4.96 -15.86 0.83
C THR A 89 -3.45 -16.03 0.84
N ILE A 90 -2.78 -15.71 -0.26
CA ILE A 90 -1.32 -15.71 -0.35
C ILE A 90 -0.84 -14.26 -0.35
N SER A 91 -0.01 -13.93 0.64
CA SER A 91 0.51 -12.57 0.82
C SER A 91 1.40 -12.13 -0.33
N HIS A 92 1.45 -10.83 -0.58
CA HIS A 92 2.24 -10.22 -1.66
C HIS A 92 3.73 -10.64 -1.64
N ARG A 93 4.33 -10.74 -0.45
CA ARG A 93 5.71 -11.25 -0.29
C ARG A 93 5.86 -12.68 -0.82
N ARG A 94 4.90 -13.56 -0.50
CA ARG A 94 4.92 -14.95 -0.97
C ARG A 94 4.63 -15.04 -2.47
N GLN A 95 3.77 -14.19 -3.01
CA GLN A 95 3.57 -14.09 -4.46
C GLN A 95 4.88 -13.77 -5.18
N LYS A 96 5.64 -12.77 -4.69
CA LYS A 96 6.97 -12.45 -5.22
C LYS A 96 7.94 -13.62 -5.14
N GLN A 97 7.93 -14.37 -4.02
CA GLN A 97 8.76 -15.56 -3.87
C GLN A 97 8.36 -16.67 -4.85
N LEU A 98 7.06 -16.89 -5.10
CA LEU A 98 6.62 -17.88 -6.09
C LEU A 98 7.11 -17.51 -7.49
N LEU A 99 7.03 -16.23 -7.87
CA LEU A 99 7.53 -15.74 -9.15
C LEU A 99 9.06 -15.87 -9.32
N GLN A 100 9.82 -16.11 -8.24
CA GLN A 100 11.26 -16.38 -8.34
C GLN A 100 11.56 -17.82 -8.77
N TYR A 101 10.64 -18.76 -8.50
CA TYR A 101 10.87 -20.19 -8.71
C TYR A 101 9.97 -20.82 -9.79
N TYR A 102 8.85 -20.17 -10.11
CA TYR A 102 7.85 -20.65 -11.05
C TYR A 102 7.65 -19.63 -12.17
N SER A 103 7.29 -20.13 -13.36
CA SER A 103 6.97 -19.25 -14.48
C SER A 103 5.72 -18.41 -14.13
N GLY A 104 5.67 -17.17 -14.63
CA GLY A 104 4.50 -16.32 -14.45
C GLY A 104 3.23 -16.94 -15.04
N VAL A 105 3.37 -17.73 -16.11
CA VAL A 105 2.26 -18.31 -16.89
C VAL A 105 1.56 -19.45 -16.13
N ASP A 106 2.31 -20.20 -15.32
CA ASP A 106 1.75 -21.31 -14.51
C ASP A 106 1.11 -20.84 -13.21
N LEU A 107 1.32 -19.57 -12.85
CA LEU A 107 0.78 -18.96 -11.64
C LEU A 107 -0.52 -18.21 -11.94
N PRO A 108 -1.45 -18.14 -10.97
CA PRO A 108 -2.62 -17.26 -11.08
C PRO A 108 -2.21 -15.82 -11.36
N ALA A 109 -3.07 -15.07 -12.07
CA ALA A 109 -2.83 -13.66 -12.36
C ALA A 109 -2.65 -12.86 -11.06
N SER A 110 -1.70 -11.93 -11.02
CA SER A 110 -1.42 -11.13 -9.82
C SER A 110 -1.07 -9.70 -10.18
N LYS A 111 -0.99 -8.82 -9.17
CA LYS A 111 -0.52 -7.44 -9.40
C LYS A 111 0.94 -7.38 -9.86
N LEU A 112 1.76 -8.38 -9.49
CA LEU A 112 3.16 -8.49 -9.87
C LEU A 112 3.35 -9.16 -11.23
N ASN A 113 2.40 -10.01 -11.63
CA ASN A 113 2.33 -10.63 -12.93
C ASN A 113 0.94 -10.39 -13.55
N PRO A 114 0.74 -9.26 -14.24
CA PRO A 114 -0.54 -8.90 -14.83
C PRO A 114 -0.85 -9.66 -16.13
N GLN A 115 -0.01 -10.63 -16.55
CA GLN A 115 -0.31 -11.45 -17.72
C GLN A 115 -1.71 -12.07 -17.56
N GLY A 116 -2.61 -11.66 -18.45
CA GLY A 116 -4.07 -11.75 -18.23
C GLY A 116 -4.66 -13.15 -18.38
N VAL A 117 -3.88 -14.14 -18.79
CA VAL A 117 -4.36 -15.51 -19.03
C VAL A 117 -3.46 -16.46 -18.25
N ALA A 118 -3.78 -16.66 -16.97
CA ALA A 118 -3.19 -17.73 -16.19
C ALA A 118 -3.61 -19.07 -16.81
N ARG A 119 -2.67 -20.00 -16.98
CA ARG A 119 -3.01 -21.32 -17.50
C ARG A 119 -4.00 -22.01 -16.57
N GLU A 120 -4.95 -22.70 -17.19
CA GLU A 120 -5.89 -23.55 -16.46
C GLU A 120 -5.14 -24.71 -15.82
N VAL A 121 -5.62 -25.18 -14.67
CA VAL A 121 -4.97 -26.28 -13.95
C VAL A 121 -5.78 -27.55 -14.17
N GLN A 122 -5.14 -28.58 -14.69
CA GLN A 122 -5.74 -29.92 -14.77
C GLN A 122 -5.48 -30.68 -13.48
N TRP A 123 -6.56 -31.03 -12.77
CA TRP A 123 -6.50 -31.84 -11.56
C TRP A 123 -6.35 -33.33 -11.88
N THR A 124 -5.98 -34.13 -10.89
CA THR A 124 -5.79 -35.60 -11.02
C THR A 124 -7.06 -36.31 -11.49
N ASP A 125 -8.22 -35.73 -11.17
CA ASP A 125 -9.53 -36.31 -11.42
C ASP A 125 -10.07 -35.92 -12.82
N GLY A 126 -9.26 -35.21 -13.62
CA GLY A 126 -9.64 -34.66 -14.92
C GLY A 126 -10.37 -33.30 -14.84
N THR A 127 -10.66 -32.81 -13.64
CA THR A 127 -11.27 -31.50 -13.39
C THR A 127 -10.36 -30.37 -13.88
N ILE A 128 -10.92 -29.41 -14.60
CA ILE A 128 -10.18 -28.23 -15.07
C ILE A 128 -10.50 -27.07 -14.15
N VAL A 129 -9.47 -26.49 -13.53
CA VAL A 129 -9.60 -25.40 -12.58
C VAL A 129 -9.26 -24.07 -13.25
N ARG A 130 -10.24 -23.16 -13.26
CA ARG A 130 -10.08 -21.78 -13.74
C ARG A 130 -10.00 -20.81 -12.56
N TRP A 131 -9.03 -19.90 -12.61
CA TRP A 131 -8.89 -18.86 -11.59
C TRP A 131 -9.81 -17.68 -11.90
N GLN A 132 -10.70 -17.35 -10.98
CA GLN A 132 -11.59 -16.19 -11.07
C GLN A 132 -10.92 -14.92 -10.54
N GLY A 133 -11.25 -13.81 -11.19
CA GLY A 133 -10.91 -12.46 -10.74
C GLY A 133 -9.92 -11.78 -11.68
N GLU A 134 -10.12 -10.49 -11.88
CA GLU A 134 -9.30 -9.67 -12.77
C GLU A 134 -8.28 -8.86 -11.96
N VAL A 135 -7.07 -8.75 -12.51
CA VAL A 135 -6.06 -7.87 -11.96
C VAL A 135 -6.49 -6.44 -12.27
N ARG A 136 -6.79 -5.66 -11.24
CA ARG A 136 -6.94 -4.21 -11.38
C ARG A 136 -5.59 -3.62 -11.77
N VAL A 137 -5.38 -3.44 -13.06
CA VAL A 137 -4.28 -2.62 -13.58
C VAL A 137 -4.61 -1.21 -13.12
N LYS A 138 -3.78 -0.68 -12.23
CA LYS A 138 -3.82 0.76 -12.01
C LYS A 138 -3.40 1.35 -13.35
N GLU A 139 -4.29 2.09 -14.00
CA GLU A 139 -3.88 2.98 -15.07
C GLU A 139 -2.80 3.86 -14.46
N ASP A 140 -1.55 3.63 -14.86
CA ASP A 140 -0.42 4.46 -14.52
C ASP A 140 -0.57 5.79 -15.26
N ALA A 141 -1.64 6.53 -14.97
CA ALA A 141 -1.60 7.97 -15.04
C ALA A 141 -0.48 8.34 -14.08
N LYS A 142 0.73 8.48 -14.63
CA LYS A 142 1.96 8.90 -13.95
C LYS A 142 1.72 10.28 -13.38
N LYS A 143 0.94 10.35 -12.30
CA LYS A 143 0.86 11.47 -11.41
C LYS A 143 2.29 11.59 -10.91
N GLY A 144 3.02 12.56 -11.44
CA GLY A 144 4.37 12.87 -10.98
C GLY A 144 4.39 13.00 -9.46
N VAL A 145 5.56 12.99 -8.85
CA VAL A 145 5.75 12.98 -7.39
C VAL A 145 4.88 14.03 -6.65
N TYR A 146 4.52 15.12 -7.33
CA TYR A 146 3.72 16.23 -6.81
C TYR A 146 2.32 16.38 -7.45
N ALA A 147 1.93 15.54 -8.40
CA ALA A 147 0.67 15.69 -9.12
C ALA A 147 -0.53 15.45 -8.18
N GLY A 148 -1.38 16.49 -8.06
CA GLY A 148 -2.56 16.49 -7.20
C GLY A 148 -2.33 16.98 -5.76
N ARG A 149 -1.14 17.49 -5.41
CA ARG A 149 -0.91 18.11 -4.08
C ARG A 149 -1.23 19.60 -4.09
N LYS A 150 -2.07 20.06 -3.15
CA LYS A 150 -2.51 21.47 -3.03
C LYS A 150 -1.41 22.45 -2.60
N ARG A 151 -0.40 22.00 -1.83
CA ARG A 151 0.83 22.74 -1.52
C ARG A 151 2.02 21.79 -1.68
N MET A 152 2.99 22.17 -2.50
CA MET A 152 4.12 21.30 -2.85
C MET A 152 5.16 21.24 -1.73
N PHE A 153 5.40 22.36 -1.04
CA PHE A 153 6.32 22.44 0.09
C PHE A 153 5.75 23.40 1.14
N LYS A 154 5.84 22.99 2.41
CA LYS A 154 5.41 23.81 3.54
C LYS A 154 6.40 24.97 3.79
N GLY A 155 7.65 24.83 3.38
CA GLY A 155 8.77 25.71 3.77
C GLY A 155 9.18 25.46 5.23
N HIS A 156 10.41 25.85 5.58
CA HIS A 156 10.84 25.84 6.98
C HIS A 156 9.99 26.82 7.80
N ARG A 157 9.94 26.66 9.13
CA ARG A 157 9.21 27.61 9.98
C ARG A 157 9.76 29.03 9.81
N ASP A 158 11.08 29.19 9.76
CA ASP A 158 11.70 30.49 9.59
C ASP A 158 11.42 31.17 8.25
N GLU A 159 11.29 30.41 7.17
CA GLU A 159 10.94 30.95 5.85
C GLU A 159 9.49 31.46 5.83
N ARG A 160 8.59 30.75 6.51
CA ARG A 160 7.19 31.16 6.65
C ARG A 160 7.02 32.37 7.57
N ASP A 161 7.82 32.44 8.63
CA ASP A 161 7.74 33.49 9.64
C ASP A 161 8.59 34.72 9.23
N LYS A 162 9.42 34.62 8.19
CA LYS A 162 10.27 35.71 7.65
C LYS A 162 9.49 37.02 7.39
N PRO A 163 8.37 37.04 6.64
CA PRO A 163 7.64 38.28 6.39
C PRO A 163 7.11 38.93 7.68
N GLN A 164 6.68 38.12 8.65
CA GLN A 164 6.25 38.65 9.96
C GLN A 164 7.44 39.25 10.72
N LYS A 165 8.59 38.56 10.76
CA LYS A 165 9.80 39.07 11.42
C LYS A 165 10.30 40.37 10.78
N GLU A 166 10.16 40.53 9.47
CA GLU A 166 10.50 41.76 8.75
C GLU A 166 9.52 42.90 9.10
N ALA A 167 8.21 42.65 9.13
CA ALA A 167 7.21 43.63 9.56
C ALA A 167 7.40 44.07 11.03
N ASP A 168 7.65 43.13 11.93
CA ASP A 168 7.93 43.42 13.35
C ASP A 168 9.21 44.25 13.52
N ARG A 169 10.21 44.07 12.65
CA ARG A 169 11.42 44.88 12.66
C ARG A 169 11.14 46.30 12.18
N GLN A 170 10.38 46.44 11.10
CA GLN A 170 10.04 47.74 10.55
C GLN A 170 9.23 48.58 11.54
N THR A 171 8.17 48.01 12.11
CA THR A 171 7.35 48.69 13.12
C THR A 171 8.15 49.16 14.34
N ARG A 172 9.15 48.37 14.78
CA ARG A 172 10.07 48.79 15.84
C ARG A 172 10.95 49.96 15.43
N LEU A 173 11.48 49.95 14.20
CA LEU A 173 12.30 51.05 13.69
C LEU A 173 11.48 52.34 13.56
N ASP A 174 10.27 52.26 13.02
CA ASP A 174 9.37 53.41 12.85
C ASP A 174 8.99 54.03 14.22
N GLY A 175 8.81 53.19 15.25
CA GLY A 175 8.55 53.64 16.62
C GLY A 175 9.79 54.04 17.43
N MET A 176 10.99 54.05 16.84
CA MET A 176 12.23 54.27 17.58
C MET A 176 12.39 55.72 18.05
N GLU A 177 12.08 56.69 17.19
CA GLU A 177 12.23 58.12 17.52
C GLU A 177 11.35 58.54 18.70
N LYS A 178 10.09 58.07 18.71
CA LYS A 178 9.16 58.31 19.82
C LYS A 178 9.69 57.76 21.14
N ARG A 179 10.17 56.51 21.13
CA ARG A 179 10.77 55.87 22.33
C ARG A 179 12.00 56.62 22.82
N ILE A 180 12.84 57.13 21.90
CA ILE A 180 13.99 57.96 22.27
C ILE A 180 13.54 59.28 22.89
N ALA A 181 12.53 59.94 22.33
CA ALA A 181 12.00 61.20 22.86
C ALA A 181 11.36 61.02 24.25
N GLU A 182 10.54 59.99 24.43
CA GLU A 182 9.93 59.62 25.72
C GLU A 182 11.00 59.31 26.77
N TRP A 183 12.03 58.54 26.42
CA TRP A 183 13.14 58.23 27.32
C TRP A 183 13.93 59.48 27.71
N LYS A 184 14.25 60.35 26.75
CA LYS A 184 14.92 61.63 27.02
C LYS A 184 14.08 62.52 27.95
N LYS A 185 12.77 62.59 27.72
CA LYS A 185 11.84 63.35 28.57
C LYS A 185 11.79 62.78 29.98
N SER A 186 11.62 61.47 30.14
CA SER A 186 11.65 60.80 31.45
C SER A 186 12.94 61.09 32.20
N LYS A 187 14.10 61.05 31.53
CA LYS A 187 15.39 61.38 32.13
C LYS A 187 15.52 62.85 32.53
N ALA A 188 14.97 63.77 31.72
CA ALA A 188 14.93 65.18 32.05
C ALA A 188 14.03 65.45 33.27
N ASP A 189 12.87 64.82 33.33
CA ASP A 189 11.90 64.94 34.44
C ASP A 189 12.47 64.34 35.73
N GLU A 190 13.12 63.18 35.67
CA GLU A 190 13.87 62.58 36.78
C GLU A 190 14.96 63.54 37.30
N LYS A 191 15.73 64.14 36.39
CA LYS A 191 16.78 65.10 36.75
C LYS A 191 16.20 66.36 37.38
N ALA A 192 15.06 66.86 36.88
CA ALA A 192 14.38 68.02 37.44
C ALA A 192 13.84 67.74 38.85
N ARG A 193 13.23 66.56 39.07
CA ARG A 193 12.72 66.13 40.38
C ARG A 193 13.84 65.96 41.41
N ASN A 194 15.02 65.51 40.98
CA ASN A 194 16.18 65.29 41.84
C ASN A 194 17.05 66.55 42.03
N ARG A 195 16.65 67.72 41.50
CA ARG A 195 17.35 68.97 41.80
C ARG A 195 17.02 69.40 43.24
N PRO A 196 18.03 69.56 44.12
CA PRO A 196 17.77 70.06 45.47
C PRO A 196 17.16 71.46 45.41
N SER A 197 16.05 71.66 46.11
CA SER A 197 15.28 72.92 46.11
C SER A 197 15.87 73.99 47.04
N LEU A 198 16.94 73.68 47.75
CA LEU A 198 17.67 74.62 48.59
C LEU A 198 18.83 75.21 47.76
N PRO A 199 18.86 76.53 47.51
CA PRO A 199 20.08 77.19 47.10
C PRO A 199 21.07 77.06 48.26
N PHE A 200 22.28 76.60 47.97
CA PHE A 200 23.40 76.69 48.91
C PHE A 200 23.66 78.15 49.26
#